data_AF-A0A2H9NEI9-F1
#
_entry.id   AF-A0A2H9NEI9-F1
#
_cell.length_a   1.000
_cell.length_b   1.000
_cell.length_c   1.000
_cell.angle_alpha   90.00
_cell.angle_beta   90.00
_cell.angle_gamma   90.00
#
_symmetry.space_group_name_H-M   'P 1'
#
loop_
_entity.id
_entity.type
_entity.pdbx_description
1 polymer ?
#
loop_
_entity_poly.entity_id
_entity_poly.type
_entity_poly.pdbx_seq_one_letter_code
_entity_poly.pdbx_strand_id
1 'polypeptide(L)'
;MGGYLTPGKVSGGYCYVEVRSSGVLGVATAYLRESGFEFQMNGGGDSFFLTASNQAEVDRICGAIGERCARLGYRSMKNRKRKYH
;
A
#
# COMPACT_ATOMS: atom_id res chain seq x y z
N MET A 1 4.11 6.44 -16.39
CA MET A 1 3.28 5.43 -15.71
C MET A 1 2.84 6.00 -14.36
N GLY A 2 1.53 6.12 -14.12
CA GLY A 2 1.00 6.51 -12.82
C GLY A 2 0.54 5.26 -12.07
N GLY A 3 0.87 5.16 -10.79
CA GLY A 3 0.42 4.07 -9.95
C GLY A 3 0.36 4.54 -8.51
N TYR A 4 -0.74 4.22 -7.82
CA TYR A 4 -0.97 4.65 -6.44
C TYR A 4 -1.40 3.47 -5.57
N LEU A 5 -1.13 3.62 -4.28
CA LEU A 5 -1.51 2.71 -3.23
C LEU A 5 -2.40 3.47 -2.24
N THR A 6 -3.54 2.89 -1.91
CA THR A 6 -4.53 3.51 -1.02
C THR A 6 -4.82 2.55 0.13
N PRO A 7 -4.25 2.78 1.33
CA PRO A 7 -4.66 2.02 2.50
C PRO A 7 -6.09 2.40 2.90
N GLY A 8 -6.88 1.38 3.20
CA GLY A 8 -8.14 1.50 3.93
C GLY A 8 -7.92 1.73 5.42
N LYS A 9 -8.98 1.54 6.19
CA LYS A 9 -8.92 1.58 7.65
C LYS A 9 -8.54 0.20 8.20
N VAL A 10 -7.70 0.15 9.23
CA VAL A 10 -7.45 -1.07 9.99
C VAL A 10 -8.74 -1.53 10.67
N SER A 11 -9.11 -2.79 10.45
CA SER A 11 -10.26 -3.45 11.06
C SER A 11 -9.90 -4.89 11.40
N GLY A 12 -10.08 -5.28 12.67
CA GLY A 12 -9.79 -6.66 13.11
C GLY A 12 -8.35 -7.12 12.96
N GLY A 13 -7.37 -6.19 13.00
CA GLY A 13 -5.94 -6.50 12.84
C GLY A 13 -5.45 -6.56 11.38
N TYR A 14 -6.31 -6.20 10.43
CA TYR A 14 -5.97 -6.17 9.01
C TYR A 14 -6.33 -4.84 8.38
N CYS A 15 -5.61 -4.46 7.34
CA CYS A 15 -5.92 -3.33 6.49
C CYS A 15 -5.98 -3.78 5.03
N TYR A 16 -7.09 -3.48 4.37
CA TYR A 16 -7.17 -3.61 2.92
C TYR A 16 -6.38 -2.47 2.26
N VAL A 17 -5.53 -2.78 1.30
CA VAL A 17 -4.76 -1.81 0.52
C VAL A 17 -5.07 -1.99 -0.96
N GLU A 18 -5.65 -0.97 -1.57
CA GLU A 18 -5.90 -0.94 -3.01
C GLU A 18 -4.62 -0.51 -3.75
N VAL A 19 -4.27 -1.21 -4.83
CA VAL A 19 -3.08 -0.96 -5.64
C VAL A 19 -3.45 -0.80 -7.10
N ARG A 20 -3.31 0.41 -7.62
CA ARG A 20 -3.69 0.75 -8.99
C ARG A 20 -2.45 0.83 -9.87
N SER A 21 -1.79 -0.31 -10.08
CA SER A 21 -0.76 -0.60 -11.10
C SER A 21 -0.05 -1.91 -10.76
N SER A 22 0.11 -2.82 -11.73
CA SER A 22 0.85 -4.09 -11.53
C SER A 22 2.31 -3.86 -11.12
N GLY A 23 2.92 -2.76 -11.55
CA GLY A 23 4.29 -2.40 -11.16
C GLY A 23 4.39 -1.98 -9.68
N VAL A 24 3.44 -1.19 -9.20
CA VAL A 24 3.36 -0.82 -7.77
C VAL A 24 3.08 -2.04 -6.91
N LEU A 25 2.24 -2.96 -7.40
CA LEU A 25 1.95 -4.22 -6.70
C LEU A 25 3.21 -5.05 -6.52
N GLY A 26 4.02 -5.21 -7.57
CA GLY A 26 5.30 -5.92 -7.48
C GLY A 26 6.24 -5.31 -6.44
N VAL A 27 6.33 -3.98 -6.39
CA VAL A 27 7.16 -3.26 -5.40
C VAL A 27 6.62 -3.45 -3.98
N ALA A 28 5.30 -3.37 -3.80
CA ALA A 28 4.64 -3.58 -2.51
C ALA A 28 4.89 -5.00 -2.00
N THR A 29 4.64 -6.01 -2.83
CA THR A 29 4.86 -7.42 -2.50
C THR A 29 6.33 -7.71 -2.16
N ALA A 30 7.28 -7.14 -2.92
CA ALA A 30 8.71 -7.28 -2.63
C ALA A 30 9.08 -6.65 -1.28
N TYR A 31 8.63 -5.42 -1.02
CA TYR A 31 8.89 -4.73 0.25
C TYR A 31 8.34 -5.49 1.45
N LEU A 32 7.09 -5.97 1.35
CA LEU A 32 6.43 -6.70 2.44
C LEU A 32 7.17 -8.01 2.76
N ARG A 33 7.60 -8.75 1.73
CA ARG A 33 8.40 -9.96 1.89
C ARG A 33 9.79 -9.68 2.49
N GLU A 34 10.49 -8.66 2.01
CA GLU A 34 11.81 -8.28 2.53
C GLU A 34 11.75 -7.82 3.99
N SER A 35 10.67 -7.14 4.37
CA SER A 35 10.47 -6.60 5.72
C SER A 35 9.83 -7.60 6.69
N GLY A 36 9.40 -8.77 6.20
CA GLY A 36 8.75 -9.80 7.02
C GLY A 36 7.33 -9.46 7.46
N PHE A 37 6.64 -8.57 6.75
CA PHE A 37 5.23 -8.27 7.03
C PHE A 37 4.33 -9.39 6.49
N GLU A 38 3.30 -9.74 7.27
CA GLU A 38 2.27 -10.68 6.83
C GLU A 38 1.24 -9.96 5.95
N PHE A 39 0.97 -10.55 4.78
CA PHE A 39 -0.04 -10.03 3.86
C PHE A 39 -0.63 -11.15 3.00
N GLN A 40 -1.85 -10.92 2.51
CA GLN A 40 -2.55 -11.81 1.61
C GLN A 40 -2.97 -11.05 0.35
N MET A 41 -2.64 -11.58 -0.82
CA MET A 41 -3.08 -11.02 -2.09
C MET A 41 -4.58 -11.24 -2.28
N ASN A 42 -5.29 -10.21 -2.73
CA ASN A 42 -6.67 -10.39 -3.16
C ASN A 42 -6.68 -11.06 -4.54
N GLY A 43 -7.62 -11.97 -4.80
CA GLY A 43 -7.66 -12.79 -6.02
C GLY A 43 -7.77 -11.97 -7.32
N GLY A 44 -8.16 -10.70 -7.24
CA GLY A 44 -8.24 -9.76 -8.37
C GLY A 44 -6.90 -9.19 -8.84
N GLY A 45 -5.81 -9.38 -8.09
CA GLY A 45 -4.46 -8.95 -8.50
C GLY A 45 -4.25 -7.42 -8.53
N ASP A 46 -5.09 -6.67 -7.84
CA ASP A 46 -5.09 -5.21 -7.75
C ASP A 46 -5.12 -4.71 -6.30
N SER A 47 -5.03 -5.62 -5.33
CA SER A 47 -5.16 -5.29 -3.92
C SER A 47 -4.59 -6.39 -3.03
N PHE A 48 -4.30 -6.03 -1.78
CA PHE A 48 -3.85 -6.97 -0.75
C PHE A 48 -4.40 -6.61 0.63
N PHE A 49 -4.50 -7.60 1.50
CA PHE A 49 -4.75 -7.43 2.92
C PHE A 49 -3.42 -7.46 3.66
N LEU A 50 -3.13 -6.40 4.40
CA LEU A 50 -1.95 -6.27 5.25
C LEU A 50 -2.33 -6.56 6.70
N THR A 51 -1.64 -7.48 7.35
CA THR A 51 -1.77 -7.65 8.80
C THR A 51 -1.07 -6.48 9.48
N ALA A 52 -1.79 -5.70 10.26
CA ALA A 52 -1.26 -4.53 10.97
C ALA A 52 -2.04 -4.27 12.24
N SER A 53 -1.34 -3.92 13.31
CA SER A 53 -1.95 -3.74 14.64
C SER A 53 -2.69 -2.41 14.75
N ASN A 54 -2.29 -1.40 13.99
CA ASN A 54 -2.87 -0.06 14.04
C ASN A 54 -2.67 0.72 12.72
N GLN A 55 -3.43 1.80 12.55
CA GLN A 55 -3.39 2.61 11.34
C GLN A 55 -2.02 3.26 11.10
N ALA A 56 -1.30 3.65 12.16
CA ALA A 56 -0.02 4.32 12.03
C ALA A 56 1.06 3.39 11.44
N GLU A 57 0.99 2.09 11.76
CA GLU A 57 1.84 1.06 11.15
C GLU A 57 1.56 0.93 9.65
N VAL A 58 0.28 0.86 9.27
CA VAL A 58 -0.14 0.83 7.86
C VAL A 58 0.35 2.07 7.11
N ASP A 59 0.20 3.25 7.70
CA ASP A 59 0.63 4.51 7.08
C ASP A 59 2.15 4.55 6.86
N ARG A 60 2.94 4.00 7.80
CA ARG A 60 4.41 3.86 7.63
C ARG A 60 4.76 2.90 6.51
N ILE A 61 4.14 1.72 6.48
CA ILE A 61 4.37 0.68 5.46
C ILE A 61 4.01 1.23 4.08
N CYS A 62 2.83 1.83 3.96
CA CYS A 62 2.36 2.46 2.72
C CYS A 62 3.27 3.62 2.29
N GLY A 63 3.75 4.42 3.25
CA GLY A 63 4.74 5.46 3.01
C GLY A 63 6.03 4.91 2.39
N ALA A 64 6.63 3.88 3.00
CA ALA A 64 7.86 3.25 2.53
C ALA A 64 7.71 2.62 1.14
N ILE A 65 6.58 1.94 0.89
CA ILE A 65 6.26 1.40 -0.45
C ILE A 65 6.13 2.57 -1.45
N GLY A 66 5.45 3.65 -1.06
CA GLY A 66 5.30 4.85 -1.89
C GLY A 66 6.64 5.49 -2.27
N GLU A 67 7.59 5.56 -1.33
CA GLU A 67 8.94 6.05 -1.59
C GLU A 67 9.72 5.14 -2.55
N ARG A 68 9.64 3.81 -2.37
CA ARG A 68 10.25 2.85 -3.30
C ARG A 68 9.66 2.97 -4.70
N CYS A 69 8.34 3.07 -4.79
CA CYS A 69 7.63 3.31 -6.04
C CYS A 69 8.10 4.60 -6.72
N ALA A 70 8.23 5.69 -5.97
CA ALA A 70 8.71 6.97 -6.49
C ALA A 70 10.15 6.88 -7.04
N ARG A 71 11.05 6.16 -6.35
CA ARG A 71 12.43 5.92 -6.82
C ARG A 71 12.48 5.15 -8.14
N LEU A 72 11.52 4.25 -8.36
CA LEU A 72 11.38 3.47 -9.59
C LEU A 72 10.59 4.20 -10.70
N GLY A 73 10.20 5.45 -10.48
CA GLY A 73 9.47 6.26 -11.45
C GLY A 73 7.94 6.06 -11.44
N TYR A 74 7.41 5.26 -10.51
CA TYR A 74 5.97 5.19 -10.26
C TYR A 74 5.54 6.44 -9.48
N ARG A 75 4.88 7.38 -10.16
CA ARG A 75 4.30 8.54 -9.49
C ARG A 75 3.08 8.09 -8.67
N SER A 76 3.27 8.00 -7.35
CA SER A 76 2.17 8.01 -6.39
C SER A 76 1.41 9.31 -6.58
N MET A 77 0.16 9.23 -7.07
CA MET A 77 -0.76 10.36 -6.96
C MET A 77 -1.02 10.54 -5.47
N LYS A 78 -0.22 11.43 -4.86
CA LYS A 78 -0.35 11.89 -3.48
C LYS A 78 -1.81 11.80 -3.06
N ASN A 79 -2.05 11.08 -1.96
CA ASN A 79 -3.19 11.24 -1.07
C ASN A 79 -3.74 12.65 -1.25
N ARG A 80 -4.82 12.80 -2.04
CA ARG A 80 -5.66 13.99 -1.94
C ARG A 80 -6.18 13.89 -0.52
N LYS A 81 -5.47 14.52 0.43
CA LYS A 81 -6.02 14.89 1.72
C LYS A 81 -7.37 15.50 1.36
N ARG A 82 -8.46 14.76 1.55
CA ARG A 82 -9.79 15.34 1.57
C ARG A 82 -9.73 16.31 2.74
N LYS A 83 -9.47 17.58 2.43
CA LYS A 83 -9.81 18.68 3.32
C LYS A 83 -11.31 18.53 3.52
N TYR A 84 -11.71 17.95 4.63
CA TYR A 84 -13.05 18.19 5.15
C TYR A 84 -13.05 19.67 5.54
N HIS A 85 -13.70 20.47 4.71
CA HIS A 85 -14.14 21.82 5.03
C HIS A 85 -15.59 21.73 5.47
#